data_AF-A0A4R0KKK5-F1
#
_entry.id   AF-A0A4R0KKK5-F1
#
_cell.length_a   1.000
_cell.length_b   1.000
_cell.length_c   1.000
_cell.angle_alpha   90.00
_cell.angle_beta   90.00
_cell.angle_gamma   90.00
#
_symmetry.space_group_name_H-M   'P 1'
#
loop_
_entity.id
_entity.type
_entity.pdbx_description
1 polymer ?
#
loop_
_entity_poly.entity_id
_entity_poly.type
_entity_poly.pdbx_seq_one_letter_code
_entity_poly.pdbx_strand_id
1 'polypeptide(L)'
;MGRTVEGHARSDRPPGRTAEAAQRTAAVEERVRKLGEILSDALAIDVHGTDLQTLKRAPRRAPPTTSPSDLQPHPGPVWEAFVPHPPGRFRWWGAERRYNRRLACAEDRFAEAIERHWASEESRRERVARALRDQLEQQRRLDEATAEQHARIDAYQRAVENRDRTAVSRYFQKALERVAEPLDFPRRRRVGYVPESTLLAVEWDLPDVSVVPAEASYRYDRSLDAVLAVPRPEKELRLLYQQLVAQIALRALHLIFGSDRYGVVDTVVFNGMVESVDLPTGQTVRPCLITLRATREQFKALVLDQLDPVACVRHYFSAEVSRHPEELQPVEPVLEFDLADPRTIEAVDVISEIDSRPNLLELSPESFEHLVQNLLTRMGLETRLFRRGTDGGIDCVAYDPRPITGGKFVVQAKLWTRTVPPSAVRDLFGTVLDAGATKGILITTSGFGPTSYQFATGKPLQLIDGTALLSLCHHHKIPARIIRRAS
;
A
#
# COMPACT_ATOMS: atom_id res chain seq x y z
N MET A 1 -54.58 -68.27 -18.45
CA MET A 1 -53.31 -69.03 -18.29
C MET A 1 -52.40 -68.60 -19.44
N GLY A 2 -51.20 -68.03 -19.31
CA GLY A 2 -50.38 -67.62 -18.18
C GLY A 2 -49.36 -66.58 -18.66
N ARG A 3 -48.86 -65.82 -17.68
CA ARG A 3 -47.61 -65.01 -17.63
C ARG A 3 -46.42 -65.76 -18.29
N THR A 4 -45.31 -65.21 -18.80
CA THR A 4 -44.58 -63.94 -18.74
C THR A 4 -43.28 -64.20 -19.50
N VAL A 5 -42.81 -63.31 -20.38
CA VAL A 5 -41.42 -62.81 -20.56
C VAL A 5 -41.62 -61.66 -21.57
N GLU A 6 -41.55 -60.39 -21.18
CA GLU A 6 -40.35 -59.57 -21.32
C GLU A 6 -40.46 -58.36 -20.39
N GLY A 7 -39.99 -58.54 -19.16
CA GLY A 7 -39.45 -57.45 -18.37
C GLY A 7 -37.94 -57.50 -18.47
N HIS A 8 -37.31 -56.32 -18.40
CA HIS A 8 -35.87 -56.04 -18.34
C HIS A 8 -35.20 -55.56 -19.63
N ALA A 9 -35.63 -54.38 -20.09
CA ALA A 9 -34.75 -53.43 -20.77
C ALA A 9 -34.96 -52.02 -20.17
N ARG A 10 -34.75 -51.89 -18.86
CA ARG A 10 -34.69 -50.61 -18.15
C ARG A 10 -33.66 -50.66 -17.03
N SER A 11 -32.38 -50.65 -17.39
CA SER A 11 -31.34 -50.05 -16.56
C SER A 11 -30.02 -50.08 -17.33
N ASP A 12 -29.80 -49.06 -18.16
CA ASP A 12 -28.44 -48.61 -18.52
C ASP A 12 -28.57 -47.23 -19.15
N ARG A 13 -28.98 -46.24 -18.34
CA ARG A 13 -28.70 -44.84 -18.64
C ARG A 13 -27.39 -44.50 -17.91
N PRO A 14 -26.36 -43.96 -18.59
CA PRO A 14 -25.16 -43.56 -17.91
C PRO A 14 -25.52 -42.48 -16.87
N PRO A 15 -24.90 -42.46 -15.67
CA PRO A 15 -25.14 -41.43 -14.66
C PRO A 15 -24.68 -40.02 -15.08
N GLY A 16 -24.45 -39.74 -16.37
CA GLY A 16 -23.63 -38.62 -16.84
C GLY A 16 -24.27 -37.24 -16.73
N ARG A 17 -25.43 -36.99 -17.34
CA ARG A 17 -25.87 -35.60 -17.63
C ARG A 17 -26.67 -34.93 -16.52
N THR A 18 -27.42 -35.69 -15.75
CA THR A 18 -28.10 -35.16 -14.54
C THR A 18 -27.07 -34.88 -13.44
N ALA A 19 -26.06 -35.73 -13.28
CA ALA A 19 -24.95 -35.49 -12.35
C ALA A 19 -24.08 -34.31 -12.82
N GLU A 20 -23.82 -34.18 -14.12
CA GLU A 20 -23.12 -33.02 -14.70
C GLU A 20 -23.86 -31.70 -14.43
N ALA A 21 -25.18 -31.66 -14.64
CA ALA A 21 -26.00 -30.48 -14.34
C ALA A 21 -25.96 -30.13 -12.83
N ALA A 22 -26.02 -31.13 -11.95
CA ALA A 22 -25.90 -30.93 -10.51
C ALA A 22 -24.50 -30.42 -10.12
N GLN A 23 -23.44 -30.96 -10.71
CA GLN A 23 -22.06 -30.54 -10.45
C GLN A 23 -21.82 -29.09 -10.91
N ARG A 24 -22.31 -28.71 -12.10
CA ARG A 24 -22.20 -27.32 -12.58
C ARG A 24 -23.01 -26.35 -11.73
N THR A 25 -24.19 -26.75 -11.28
CA THR A 25 -25.00 -25.96 -10.35
C THR A 25 -24.27 -25.75 -9.02
N ALA A 26 -23.72 -26.83 -8.43
CA ALA A 26 -22.94 -26.74 -7.21
C ALA A 26 -21.70 -25.85 -7.36
N ALA A 27 -21.04 -25.86 -8.53
CA ALA A 27 -19.90 -24.98 -8.80
C ALA A 27 -20.29 -23.49 -8.86
N VAL A 28 -21.45 -23.16 -9.45
CA VAL A 28 -21.99 -21.79 -9.47
C VAL A 28 -22.39 -21.34 -8.07
N GLU A 29 -23.08 -22.18 -7.32
CA GLU A 29 -23.49 -21.89 -5.93
C GLU A 29 -22.26 -21.67 -5.04
N GLU A 30 -21.23 -22.51 -5.16
CA GLU A 30 -19.98 -22.37 -4.43
C GLU A 30 -19.23 -21.08 -4.81
N ARG A 31 -19.22 -20.71 -6.10
CA ARG A 31 -18.64 -19.43 -6.53
C ARG A 31 -19.36 -18.24 -5.91
N VAL A 32 -20.69 -18.25 -5.90
CA VAL A 32 -21.51 -17.18 -5.29
C VAL A 32 -21.31 -17.13 -3.78
N ARG A 33 -21.24 -18.29 -3.11
CA ARG A 33 -20.94 -18.39 -1.68
C ARG A 33 -19.61 -17.72 -1.34
N LYS A 34 -18.55 -18.03 -2.09
CA LYS A 34 -17.23 -17.38 -1.92
C LYS A 34 -17.26 -15.87 -2.15
N LEU A 35 -18.08 -15.38 -3.09
CA LEU A 35 -18.29 -13.93 -3.28
C LEU A 35 -19.05 -13.29 -2.10
N GLY A 36 -19.88 -14.06 -1.41
CA GLY A 36 -20.60 -13.65 -0.20
C GLY A 36 -19.76 -13.67 1.10
N GLU A 37 -18.59 -14.31 1.09
CA GLU A 37 -17.75 -14.52 2.27
C GLU A 37 -16.48 -13.68 2.29
N ILE A 38 -16.32 -12.73 1.34
CA ILE A 38 -15.11 -11.91 1.17
C ILE A 38 -14.74 -11.14 2.44
N LEU A 39 -15.73 -10.57 3.13
CA LEU A 39 -15.48 -9.85 4.38
C LEU A 39 -15.13 -10.83 5.50
N SER A 40 -15.90 -11.91 5.66
CA SER A 40 -15.70 -12.93 6.69
C SER A 40 -14.32 -13.60 6.59
N ASP A 41 -13.89 -13.95 5.38
CA ASP A 41 -12.56 -14.49 5.10
C ASP A 41 -11.45 -13.50 5.48
N ALA A 42 -11.67 -12.21 5.27
CA ALA A 42 -10.71 -11.19 5.67
C ALA A 42 -10.63 -11.02 7.19
N LEU A 43 -11.76 -11.15 7.90
CA LEU A 43 -11.80 -11.09 9.37
C LEU A 43 -11.12 -12.29 10.03
N ALA A 44 -11.07 -13.44 9.35
CA ALA A 44 -10.36 -14.62 9.82
C ALA A 44 -8.83 -14.48 9.78
N ILE A 45 -8.32 -13.50 9.03
CA ILE A 45 -6.89 -13.22 8.91
C ILE A 45 -6.51 -12.16 9.94
N ASP A 46 -5.57 -12.47 10.82
CA ASP A 46 -5.02 -11.48 11.74
C ASP A 46 -4.23 -10.41 10.96
N VAL A 47 -4.85 -9.24 10.80
CA VAL A 47 -4.20 -8.08 10.20
C VAL A 47 -3.43 -7.35 11.27
N HIS A 48 -2.10 -7.36 11.14
CA HIS A 48 -1.22 -6.58 11.98
C HIS A 48 -0.38 -5.64 11.13
N GLY A 49 -0.28 -4.38 11.57
CA GLY A 49 0.59 -3.43 10.92
C GLY A 49 2.03 -3.92 10.86
N THR A 50 2.70 -3.62 9.74
CA THR A 50 4.08 -4.08 9.50
C THR A 50 5.01 -3.41 10.49
N ASP A 51 5.63 -4.21 11.36
CA ASP A 51 6.75 -3.73 12.17
C ASP A 51 7.97 -3.50 11.28
N LEU A 52 8.31 -2.23 11.06
CA LEU A 52 9.43 -1.83 10.22
C LEU A 52 10.77 -2.35 10.76
N GLN A 53 10.88 -2.61 12.06
CA GLN A 53 12.10 -3.16 12.67
C GLN A 53 12.40 -4.58 12.17
N THR A 54 11.37 -5.35 11.80
CA THR A 54 11.56 -6.71 11.24
C THR A 54 12.22 -6.70 9.86
N LEU A 55 12.28 -5.54 9.19
CA LEU A 55 12.97 -5.37 7.91
C LEU A 55 14.50 -5.26 8.08
N LYS A 56 15.01 -5.12 9.32
CA LYS A 56 16.44 -5.03 9.59
C LYS A 56 17.13 -6.36 9.28
N ARG A 57 18.21 -6.31 8.50
CA ARG A 57 18.98 -7.50 8.15
C ARG A 57 19.69 -8.06 9.38
N ALA A 58 19.71 -9.38 9.50
CA ALA A 58 20.54 -10.08 10.48
C ALA A 58 22.03 -9.82 10.21
N PRO A 59 22.86 -9.71 11.26
CA PRO A 59 24.30 -9.51 11.11
C PRO A 59 24.93 -10.68 10.36
N ARG A 60 25.79 -10.37 9.37
CA ARG A 60 26.51 -11.36 8.55
C ARG A 60 27.96 -11.43 9.00
N ARG A 61 28.56 -12.61 8.86
CA ARG A 61 29.99 -12.83 9.11
C ARG A 61 30.73 -13.05 7.80
N ALA A 62 31.87 -12.40 7.64
CA ALA A 62 32.77 -12.65 6.52
C ALA A 62 33.29 -14.11 6.59
N PRO A 63 33.30 -14.85 5.47
CA PRO A 63 33.86 -16.19 5.44
C PRO A 63 35.37 -16.14 5.76
N PRO A 64 35.94 -17.22 6.34
CA PRO A 64 37.37 -17.29 6.58
C PRO A 64 38.13 -17.29 5.25
N THR A 65 39.10 -16.39 5.12
CA THR A 65 39.98 -16.25 3.93
C THR A 65 41.29 -17.01 4.08
N THR A 66 41.61 -17.47 5.28
CA THR A 66 42.86 -18.18 5.59
C THR A 66 42.71 -19.68 5.34
N SER A 67 43.67 -20.29 4.63
CA SER A 67 43.72 -21.75 4.49
C SER A 67 44.01 -22.42 5.84
N PRO A 68 43.34 -23.52 6.19
CA PRO A 68 43.64 -24.27 7.41
C PRO A 68 45.12 -24.68 7.55
N SER A 69 45.79 -24.93 6.42
CA SER A 69 47.21 -25.30 6.37
C SER A 69 48.15 -24.18 6.79
N ASP A 70 47.77 -22.92 6.57
CA ASP A 70 48.59 -21.75 6.90
C ASP A 70 48.46 -21.35 8.38
N LEU A 71 47.51 -21.93 9.14
CA LEU A 71 47.30 -21.63 10.56
C LEU A 71 48.33 -22.29 11.49
N GLN A 72 49.02 -23.33 11.02
CA GLN A 72 50.05 -24.04 11.78
C GLN A 72 51.46 -23.75 11.22
N PRO A 73 52.46 -23.49 12.08
CA PRO A 73 53.86 -23.41 11.65
C PRO A 73 54.35 -24.76 11.13
N HIS A 74 55.18 -24.75 10.08
CA HIS A 74 55.85 -25.96 9.62
C HIS A 74 57.04 -26.31 10.53
N PRO A 75 57.26 -27.59 10.87
CA PRO A 75 58.42 -27.99 11.66
C PRO A 75 59.71 -27.65 10.90
N GLY A 76 60.70 -27.12 11.62
CA GLY A 76 61.99 -26.75 11.05
C GLY A 76 62.87 -27.96 10.70
N PRO A 77 63.92 -27.76 9.88
CA PRO A 77 64.88 -28.82 9.59
C PRO A 77 65.65 -29.22 10.86
N VAL A 78 65.79 -30.53 11.10
CA VAL A 78 66.55 -31.07 12.23
C VAL A 78 67.87 -31.61 11.72
N TRP A 79 68.99 -31.27 12.37
CA TRP A 79 70.34 -31.66 11.96
C TRP A 79 70.48 -33.17 11.72
N GLU A 80 69.82 -33.97 12.55
CA GLU A 80 69.77 -35.45 12.48
C GLU A 80 69.36 -35.99 11.11
N ALA A 81 68.54 -35.25 10.35
CA ALA A 81 68.11 -35.64 9.00
C ALA A 81 69.16 -35.39 7.92
N PHE A 82 70.21 -34.63 8.22
CA PHE A 82 71.27 -34.21 7.29
C PHE A 82 72.62 -34.88 7.58
N VAL A 83 72.80 -35.46 8.78
CA VAL A 83 74.07 -36.11 9.19
C VAL A 83 74.42 -37.28 8.25
N PRO A 84 75.59 -37.26 7.59
CA PRO A 84 76.04 -38.38 6.79
C PRO A 84 76.48 -39.55 7.69
N HIS A 85 76.18 -40.79 7.28
CA HIS A 85 76.60 -41.97 8.02
C HIS A 85 78.13 -42.05 8.17
N PRO A 86 78.64 -42.34 9.40
CA PRO A 86 80.08 -42.45 9.64
C PRO A 86 80.68 -43.61 8.83
N PRO A 87 81.97 -43.52 8.46
CA PRO A 87 82.65 -44.62 7.77
C PRO A 87 82.65 -45.88 8.64
N GLY A 88 82.28 -47.03 8.05
CA GLY A 88 82.29 -48.32 8.75
C GLY A 88 83.69 -48.75 9.21
N ARG A 89 83.77 -49.79 10.06
CA ARG A 89 84.99 -50.26 10.73
C ARG A 89 86.19 -50.60 9.81
N PHE A 90 86.00 -50.74 8.49
CA PHE A 90 87.08 -50.94 7.51
C PHE A 90 87.47 -49.61 6.82
N ARG A 91 88.57 -48.99 7.29
CA ARG A 91 88.99 -47.63 6.93
C ARG A 91 89.91 -47.64 5.69
N TRP A 92 89.38 -47.34 4.51
CA TRP A 92 90.17 -47.20 3.27
C TRP A 92 90.90 -45.84 3.23
N TRP A 93 92.10 -45.79 2.63
CA TRP A 93 92.89 -44.57 2.48
C TRP A 93 92.06 -43.47 1.76
N GLY A 94 91.89 -42.31 2.39
CA GLY A 94 91.06 -41.20 1.89
C GLY A 94 89.57 -41.25 2.25
N ALA A 95 89.10 -42.23 3.04
CA ALA A 95 87.72 -42.26 3.55
C ALA A 95 87.40 -41.08 4.48
N GLU A 96 88.36 -40.64 5.28
CA GLU A 96 88.23 -39.52 6.22
C GLU A 96 88.07 -38.17 5.51
N ARG A 97 88.86 -37.91 4.45
CA ARG A 97 88.68 -36.71 3.60
C ARG A 97 87.33 -36.72 2.88
N ARG A 98 86.83 -37.89 2.46
CA ARG A 98 85.50 -38.03 1.83
C ARG A 98 84.37 -37.84 2.83
N TYR A 99 84.51 -38.35 4.05
CA TYR A 99 83.54 -38.13 5.13
C TYR A 99 83.49 -36.66 5.54
N ASN A 100 84.64 -36.00 5.73
CA ASN A 100 84.69 -34.57 6.04
C ASN A 100 84.10 -33.71 4.92
N ARG A 101 84.31 -34.05 3.65
CA ARG A 101 83.63 -33.40 2.51
C ARG A 101 82.11 -33.61 2.55
N ARG A 102 81.63 -34.81 2.88
CA ARG A 102 80.19 -35.09 3.01
C ARG A 102 79.57 -34.37 4.20
N LEU A 103 80.31 -34.22 5.29
CA LEU A 103 79.90 -33.47 6.47
C LEU A 103 79.78 -31.98 6.13
N ALA A 104 80.80 -31.39 5.51
CA ALA A 104 80.74 -30.00 5.02
C ALA A 104 79.57 -29.78 4.06
N CYS A 105 79.37 -30.66 3.07
CA CYS A 105 78.20 -30.56 2.17
C CYS A 105 76.86 -30.77 2.91
N ALA A 106 76.82 -31.50 4.02
CA ALA A 106 75.63 -31.67 4.84
C ALA A 106 75.34 -30.43 5.69
N GLU A 107 76.37 -29.80 6.24
CA GLU A 107 76.30 -28.50 6.92
C GLU A 107 75.78 -27.42 5.97
N ASP A 108 76.31 -27.34 4.74
CA ASP A 108 75.84 -26.42 3.70
C ASP A 108 74.36 -26.67 3.34
N ARG A 109 73.98 -27.94 3.12
CA ARG A 109 72.58 -28.30 2.83
C ARG A 109 71.64 -28.03 3.99
N PHE A 110 72.10 -28.16 5.23
CA PHE A 110 71.32 -27.84 6.42
C PHE A 110 71.16 -26.32 6.58
N ALA A 111 72.23 -25.54 6.33
CA ALA A 111 72.16 -24.09 6.29
C ALA A 111 71.17 -23.59 5.23
N GLU A 112 71.24 -24.11 4.00
CA GLU A 112 70.26 -23.83 2.94
C GLU A 112 68.83 -24.23 3.35
N ALA A 113 68.66 -25.34 4.07
CA ALA A 113 67.35 -25.79 4.53
C ALA A 113 66.78 -24.87 5.62
N ILE A 114 67.61 -24.35 6.53
CA ILE A 114 67.20 -23.35 7.52
C ILE A 114 66.74 -22.07 6.83
N GLU A 115 67.53 -21.57 5.86
CA GLU A 115 67.18 -20.35 5.11
C GLU A 115 65.86 -20.51 4.33
N ARG A 116 65.68 -21.65 3.65
CA ARG A 116 64.42 -21.96 2.94
C ARG A 116 63.23 -22.07 3.89
N HIS A 117 63.43 -22.66 5.08
CA HIS A 117 62.38 -22.76 6.11
C HIS A 117 61.99 -21.37 6.63
N TRP A 118 62.97 -20.51 6.94
CA TRP A 118 62.72 -19.14 7.37
C TRP A 118 61.98 -18.32 6.31
N ALA A 119 62.41 -18.38 5.04
CA ALA A 119 61.72 -17.70 3.94
C ALA A 119 60.28 -18.20 3.73
N SER A 120 60.05 -19.51 3.91
CA SER A 120 58.70 -20.11 3.82
C SER A 120 57.80 -19.69 4.98
N GLU A 121 58.32 -19.68 6.21
CA GLU A 121 57.59 -19.22 7.40
C GLU A 121 57.28 -17.72 7.34
N GLU A 122 58.19 -16.90 6.84
CA GLU A 122 57.94 -15.47 6.60
C GLU A 122 56.83 -15.27 5.56
N SER A 123 56.91 -15.97 4.41
CA SER A 123 55.87 -15.95 3.39
C SER A 123 54.51 -16.42 3.93
N ARG A 124 54.48 -17.45 4.79
CA ARG A 124 53.26 -17.93 5.46
C ARG A 124 52.70 -16.86 6.39
N ARG A 125 53.53 -16.26 7.25
CA ARG A 125 53.12 -15.17 8.15
C ARG A 125 52.53 -13.99 7.37
N GLU A 126 53.14 -13.62 6.24
CA GLU A 126 52.60 -12.59 5.37
C GLU A 126 51.26 -12.96 4.73
N ARG A 127 51.09 -14.21 4.28
CA ARG A 127 49.80 -14.70 3.75
C ARG A 127 48.72 -14.67 4.82
N VAL A 128 48.99 -15.16 6.02
CA VAL A 128 48.05 -15.13 7.16
C VAL A 128 47.72 -13.69 7.55
N ALA A 129 48.72 -12.81 7.63
CA ALA A 129 48.51 -11.40 7.97
C ALA A 129 47.67 -10.68 6.90
N ARG A 130 47.89 -10.96 5.60
CA ARG A 130 47.05 -10.46 4.50
C ARG A 130 45.61 -10.99 4.63
N ALA A 131 45.45 -12.31 4.76
CA ALA A 131 44.13 -12.92 4.86
C ALA A 131 43.32 -12.38 6.05
N LEU A 132 43.96 -12.20 7.22
CA LEU A 132 43.31 -11.61 8.40
C LEU A 132 42.90 -10.14 8.14
N ARG A 133 43.76 -9.33 7.52
CA ARG A 133 43.42 -7.95 7.13
C ARG A 133 42.23 -7.92 6.17
N ASP A 134 42.26 -8.75 5.13
CA ASP A 134 41.18 -8.83 4.14
C ASP A 134 39.86 -9.27 4.80
N GLN A 135 39.91 -10.22 5.72
CA GLN A 135 38.73 -10.68 6.45
C GLN A 135 38.16 -9.57 7.35
N LEU A 136 39.02 -8.82 8.05
CA LEU A 136 38.61 -7.67 8.85
C LEU A 136 38.00 -6.56 8.01
N GLU A 137 38.58 -6.26 6.85
CA GLU A 137 38.02 -5.29 5.90
C GLU A 137 36.67 -5.74 5.33
N GLN A 138 36.55 -7.01 4.95
CA GLN A 138 35.28 -7.58 4.50
C GLN A 138 34.23 -7.52 5.60
N GLN A 139 34.59 -7.84 6.84
CA GLN A 139 33.67 -7.74 7.98
C GLN A 139 33.21 -6.29 8.20
N ARG A 140 34.14 -5.33 8.19
CA ARG A 140 33.79 -3.89 8.29
C ARG A 140 32.82 -3.46 7.21
N ARG A 141 33.05 -3.83 5.95
CA ARG A 141 32.13 -3.51 4.84
C ARG A 141 30.74 -4.11 5.04
N LEU A 142 30.65 -5.34 5.57
CA LEU A 142 29.36 -5.98 5.88
C LEU A 142 28.64 -5.28 7.04
N ASP A 143 29.38 -4.89 8.07
CA ASP A 143 28.85 -4.20 9.25
C ASP A 143 28.37 -2.79 8.89
N GLU A 144 29.17 -2.03 8.13
CA GLU A 144 28.80 -0.71 7.60
C GLU A 144 27.53 -0.78 6.73
N ALA A 145 27.47 -1.70 5.77
CA ALA A 145 26.28 -1.88 4.93
C ALA A 145 25.04 -2.29 5.73
N THR A 146 25.22 -3.07 6.81
CA THR A 146 24.13 -3.45 7.72
C THR A 146 23.67 -2.24 8.55
N ALA A 147 24.61 -1.47 9.11
CA ALA A 147 24.33 -0.27 9.88
C ALA A 147 23.64 0.82 9.05
N GLU A 148 24.07 1.05 7.81
CA GLU A 148 23.40 1.96 6.87
C GLU A 148 21.96 1.55 6.61
N GLN A 149 21.71 0.25 6.40
CA GLN A 149 20.36 -0.26 6.18
C GLN A 149 19.48 -0.10 7.42
N HIS A 150 20.01 -0.38 8.60
CA HIS A 150 19.31 -0.17 9.87
C HIS A 150 18.97 1.31 10.07
N ALA A 151 19.93 2.22 9.85
CA ALA A 151 19.73 3.65 9.94
C ALA A 151 18.65 4.16 8.97
N ARG A 152 18.60 3.63 7.74
CA ARG A 152 17.53 3.93 6.76
C ARG A 152 16.16 3.47 7.24
N ILE A 153 16.07 2.29 7.86
CA ILE A 153 14.81 1.79 8.45
C ILE A 153 14.37 2.67 9.62
N ASP A 154 15.30 3.04 10.50
CA ASP A 154 15.00 3.88 11.66
C ASP A 154 14.60 5.30 11.27
N ALA A 155 15.20 5.85 10.21
CA ALA A 155 14.76 7.11 9.61
C ALA A 155 13.35 6.98 9.01
N TYR A 156 13.07 5.87 8.31
CA TYR A 156 11.75 5.63 7.72
C TYR A 156 10.66 5.48 8.77
N GLN A 157 10.92 4.74 9.86
CA GLN A 157 9.97 4.62 10.97
C GLN A 157 9.69 5.97 11.62
N ARG A 158 10.73 6.77 11.92
CA ARG A 158 10.56 8.12 12.47
C ARG A 158 9.73 9.01 11.54
N ALA A 159 9.94 8.90 10.22
CA ALA A 159 9.13 9.65 9.25
C ALA A 159 7.65 9.25 9.29
N VAL A 160 7.34 7.95 9.41
CA VAL A 160 5.96 7.46 9.58
C VAL A 160 5.35 7.98 10.89
N GLU A 161 6.06 7.86 12.01
CA GLU A 161 5.62 8.33 13.33
C GLU A 161 5.37 9.86 13.33
N ASN A 162 6.21 10.61 12.62
CA ASN A 162 6.06 12.06 12.44
C ASN A 162 5.00 12.43 11.39
N ARG A 163 4.23 11.46 10.88
CA ARG A 163 3.13 11.65 9.92
C ARG A 163 3.60 12.28 8.60
N ASP A 164 4.81 11.97 8.16
CA ASP A 164 5.31 12.41 6.86
C ASP A 164 4.44 11.85 5.72
N ARG A 165 4.03 12.72 4.79
CA ARG A 165 3.12 12.39 3.69
C ARG A 165 3.61 11.18 2.89
N THR A 166 4.84 11.24 2.42
CA THR A 166 5.40 10.23 1.52
C THR A 166 5.70 8.94 2.27
N ALA A 167 6.20 9.04 3.50
CA ALA A 167 6.52 7.87 4.30
C ALA A 167 5.28 7.04 4.65
N VAL A 168 4.21 7.71 5.11
CA VAL A 168 2.93 7.07 5.47
C VAL A 168 2.23 6.50 4.24
N SER A 169 2.17 7.26 3.13
CA SER A 169 1.60 6.77 1.87
C SER A 169 2.31 5.48 1.42
N ARG A 170 3.65 5.46 1.45
CA ARG A 170 4.44 4.28 1.11
C ARG A 170 4.24 3.12 2.07
N TYR A 171 4.03 3.40 3.36
CA TYR A 171 3.82 2.39 4.39
C TYR A 171 2.53 1.60 4.10
N PHE A 172 1.42 2.32 3.89
CA PHE A 172 0.13 1.71 3.57
C PHE A 172 0.11 1.09 2.18
N GLN A 173 0.74 1.71 1.17
CA GLN A 173 0.86 1.12 -0.15
C GLN A 173 1.50 -0.28 -0.08
N LYS A 174 2.64 -0.41 0.61
CA LYS A 174 3.32 -1.70 0.81
C LYS A 174 2.51 -2.69 1.66
N ALA A 175 1.81 -2.20 2.69
CA ALA A 175 0.98 -3.04 3.53
C ALA A 175 -0.16 -3.66 2.70
N LEU A 176 -0.85 -2.86 1.89
CA LEU A 176 -1.92 -3.33 1.02
C LEU A 176 -1.39 -4.27 -0.08
N GLU A 177 -0.29 -3.96 -0.75
CA GLU A 177 0.30 -4.81 -1.81
C GLU A 177 0.65 -6.24 -1.34
N ARG A 178 0.88 -6.44 -0.03
CA ARG A 178 1.16 -7.76 0.55
C ARG A 178 -0.09 -8.61 0.74
N VAL A 179 -1.27 -8.00 0.80
CA VAL A 179 -2.52 -8.70 1.04
C VAL A 179 -2.95 -9.44 -0.23
N ALA A 180 -3.05 -10.76 -0.14
CA ALA A 180 -3.56 -11.59 -1.23
C ALA A 180 -5.00 -11.20 -1.58
N GLU A 181 -5.30 -11.13 -2.88
CA GLU A 181 -6.67 -10.91 -3.35
C GLU A 181 -7.43 -12.25 -3.43
N PRO A 182 -8.70 -12.29 -3.00
CA PRO A 182 -9.55 -13.41 -3.26
C PRO A 182 -9.91 -13.46 -4.76
N LEU A 183 -10.06 -14.68 -5.30
CA LEU A 183 -10.76 -14.95 -6.56
C LEU A 183 -10.28 -14.17 -7.80
N ASP A 184 -8.96 -13.92 -7.90
CA ASP A 184 -8.28 -13.23 -9.00
C ASP A 184 -8.78 -11.79 -9.28
N PHE A 185 -9.20 -11.08 -8.23
CA PHE A 185 -9.61 -9.68 -8.36
C PHE A 185 -8.46 -8.76 -8.81
N PRO A 186 -8.80 -7.59 -9.38
CA PRO A 186 -7.81 -6.57 -9.71
C PRO A 186 -6.95 -6.23 -8.49
N ARG A 187 -5.63 -6.14 -8.69
CA ARG A 187 -4.65 -5.89 -7.62
C ARG A 187 -4.25 -4.44 -7.47
N ARG A 188 -4.71 -3.59 -8.38
CA ARG A 188 -4.24 -2.20 -8.47
C ARG A 188 -4.94 -1.37 -7.39
N ARG A 189 -4.10 -0.76 -6.56
CA ARG A 189 -4.50 0.08 -5.42
C ARG A 189 -3.56 1.27 -5.35
N ARG A 190 -4.09 2.45 -5.10
CA ARG A 190 -3.29 3.66 -4.88
C ARG A 190 -3.64 4.24 -3.52
N VAL A 191 -2.63 4.68 -2.80
CA VAL A 191 -2.77 5.25 -1.46
C VAL A 191 -2.09 6.63 -1.41
N GLY A 192 -2.81 7.60 -0.84
CA GLY A 192 -2.32 8.95 -0.59
C GLY A 192 -2.66 9.38 0.83
N TYR A 193 -1.72 10.03 1.52
CA TYR A 193 -1.89 10.47 2.90
C TYR A 193 -1.86 11.99 3.01
N VAL A 194 -2.80 12.54 3.79
CA VAL A 194 -2.93 13.96 4.08
C VAL A 194 -2.65 14.19 5.57
N PRO A 195 -1.43 14.62 5.95
CA PRO A 195 -1.03 14.78 7.34
C PRO A 195 -1.91 15.74 8.14
N GLU A 196 -2.43 16.79 7.49
CA GLU A 196 -3.24 17.86 8.11
C GLU A 196 -4.53 17.37 8.75
N SER A 197 -5.13 16.38 8.10
CA SER A 197 -6.45 15.84 8.41
C SER A 197 -6.36 14.39 8.90
N THR A 198 -5.13 13.89 9.12
CA THR A 198 -4.82 12.47 9.41
C THR A 198 -5.63 11.51 8.51
N LEU A 199 -5.74 11.89 7.24
CA LEU A 199 -6.65 11.30 6.27
C LEU A 199 -5.86 10.45 5.28
N LEU A 200 -6.31 9.21 5.08
CA LEU A 200 -5.80 8.30 4.05
C LEU A 200 -6.83 8.17 2.92
N ALA A 201 -6.48 8.65 1.74
CA ALA A 201 -7.26 8.45 0.53
C ALA A 201 -6.79 7.18 -0.18
N VAL A 202 -7.74 6.32 -0.55
CA VAL A 202 -7.45 5.03 -1.20
C VAL A 202 -8.31 4.88 -2.44
N GLU A 203 -7.67 4.70 -3.59
CA GLU A 203 -8.31 4.16 -4.79
C GLU A 203 -8.11 2.65 -4.83
N TRP A 204 -9.20 1.93 -5.03
CA TRP A 204 -9.20 0.49 -5.11
C TRP A 204 -9.91 0.05 -6.39
N ASP A 205 -9.23 -0.71 -7.24
CA ASP A 205 -9.85 -1.26 -8.45
C ASP A 205 -10.69 -2.49 -8.07
N LEU A 206 -12.00 -2.39 -8.31
CA LEU A 206 -13.01 -3.40 -8.05
C LEU A 206 -13.15 -4.33 -9.27
N PRO A 207 -13.52 -5.61 -9.07
CA PRO A 207 -13.87 -6.48 -10.18
C PRO A 207 -15.13 -5.96 -10.89
N ASP A 208 -15.21 -6.17 -12.20
CA ASP A 208 -16.42 -5.88 -12.95
C ASP A 208 -17.54 -6.90 -12.66
N VAL A 209 -18.75 -6.61 -13.13
CA VAL A 209 -19.94 -7.41 -12.84
C VAL A 209 -19.86 -8.85 -13.38
N SER A 210 -19.01 -9.14 -14.37
CA SER A 210 -18.81 -10.50 -14.92
C SER A 210 -18.24 -11.50 -13.93
N VAL A 211 -17.70 -11.01 -12.80
CA VAL A 211 -17.25 -11.86 -11.69
C VAL A 211 -18.39 -12.68 -11.07
N VAL A 212 -19.63 -12.17 -11.17
CA VAL A 212 -20.86 -12.86 -10.75
C VAL A 212 -21.32 -13.74 -11.90
N PRO A 213 -21.46 -15.07 -11.71
CA PRO A 213 -21.94 -15.96 -12.77
C PRO A 213 -23.29 -15.50 -13.32
N ALA A 214 -23.41 -15.46 -14.65
CA ALA A 214 -24.66 -15.09 -15.33
C ALA A 214 -25.73 -16.18 -15.20
N GLU A 215 -25.31 -17.42 -14.97
CA GLU A 215 -26.18 -18.56 -14.74
C GLU A 215 -26.52 -18.68 -13.25
N ALA A 216 -27.80 -18.96 -12.95
CA ALA A 216 -28.24 -19.28 -11.59
C ALA A 216 -28.10 -20.79 -11.31
N SER A 217 -28.41 -21.64 -12.29
CA SER A 217 -28.33 -23.10 -12.17
C SER A 217 -28.26 -23.78 -13.54
N TYR A 218 -28.03 -25.09 -13.55
CA TYR A 218 -28.06 -25.90 -14.76
C TYR A 218 -29.10 -27.00 -14.63
N ARG A 219 -29.92 -27.18 -15.68
CA ARG A 219 -30.95 -28.23 -15.74
C ARG A 219 -30.71 -29.13 -16.94
N TYR A 220 -30.92 -30.43 -16.74
CA TYR A 220 -30.87 -31.40 -17.83
C TYR A 220 -32.21 -31.44 -18.57
N ASP A 221 -32.19 -31.10 -19.86
CA ASP A 221 -33.33 -31.25 -20.74
C ASP A 221 -33.29 -32.62 -21.43
N ARG A 222 -34.30 -33.45 -21.18
CA ARG A 222 -34.42 -34.80 -21.74
C ARG A 222 -34.77 -34.83 -23.22
N SER A 223 -35.36 -33.76 -23.75
CA SER A 223 -35.81 -33.66 -25.14
C SER A 223 -34.66 -33.26 -26.07
N LEU A 224 -33.83 -32.32 -25.63
CA LEU A 224 -32.64 -31.86 -26.34
C LEU A 224 -31.39 -32.66 -26.00
N ASP A 225 -31.49 -33.52 -25.00
CA ASP A 225 -30.38 -34.28 -24.42
C ASP A 225 -29.16 -33.36 -24.18
N ALA A 226 -29.38 -32.28 -23.45
CA ALA A 226 -28.38 -31.24 -23.20
C ALA A 226 -28.53 -30.64 -21.80
N VAL A 227 -27.41 -30.19 -21.23
CA VAL A 227 -27.40 -29.42 -19.99
C VAL A 227 -27.59 -27.95 -20.34
N LEU A 228 -28.73 -27.39 -19.95
CA LEU A 228 -29.10 -26.00 -20.23
C LEU A 228 -28.83 -25.12 -19.02
N ALA A 229 -28.21 -23.97 -19.26
CA ALA A 229 -28.08 -22.91 -18.27
C ALA A 229 -29.43 -22.24 -18.03
N VAL A 230 -29.77 -22.02 -16.77
CA VAL A 230 -30.88 -21.17 -16.35
C VAL A 230 -30.28 -19.79 -16.04
N PRO A 231 -30.65 -18.73 -16.79
CA PRO A 231 -30.09 -17.40 -16.57
C PRO A 231 -30.53 -16.87 -15.21
N ARG A 232 -29.61 -16.15 -14.55
CA ARG A 232 -29.90 -15.44 -13.31
C ARG A 232 -30.74 -14.19 -13.59
N PRO A 233 -31.78 -13.91 -12.80
CA PRO A 233 -32.52 -12.66 -12.90
C PRO A 233 -31.61 -11.44 -12.66
N GLU A 234 -31.76 -10.39 -13.46
CA GLU A 234 -30.95 -9.16 -13.35
C GLU A 234 -30.99 -8.54 -11.95
N LYS A 235 -32.15 -8.58 -11.29
CA LYS A 235 -32.31 -8.10 -9.91
C LYS A 235 -31.43 -8.83 -8.90
N GLU A 236 -31.29 -10.15 -9.06
CA GLU A 236 -30.45 -10.98 -8.18
C GLU A 236 -28.98 -10.70 -8.44
N LEU A 237 -28.58 -10.62 -9.71
CA LEU A 237 -27.21 -10.28 -10.12
C LEU A 237 -26.79 -8.90 -9.58
N ARG A 238 -27.66 -7.89 -9.68
CA ARG A 238 -27.45 -6.56 -9.10
C ARG A 238 -27.24 -6.60 -7.60
N LEU A 239 -28.05 -7.38 -6.87
CA LEU A 239 -27.97 -7.47 -5.42
C LEU A 239 -26.66 -8.15 -4.97
N LEU A 240 -26.28 -9.25 -5.62
CA LEU A 240 -25.01 -9.93 -5.37
C LEU A 240 -23.81 -9.02 -5.63
N TYR A 241 -23.84 -8.26 -6.73
CA TYR A 241 -22.75 -7.34 -7.04
C TYR A 241 -22.69 -6.15 -6.06
N GLN A 242 -23.84 -5.59 -5.65
CA GLN A 242 -23.88 -4.57 -4.59
C GLN A 242 -23.31 -5.08 -3.26
N GLN A 243 -23.66 -6.32 -2.88
CA GLN A 243 -23.10 -6.97 -1.69
C GLN A 243 -21.59 -7.16 -1.82
N LEU A 244 -21.09 -7.59 -2.97
CA LEU A 244 -19.66 -7.76 -3.23
C LEU A 244 -18.90 -6.43 -3.08
N VAL A 245 -19.37 -5.37 -3.74
CA VAL A 245 -18.73 -4.04 -3.68
C VAL A 245 -18.72 -3.50 -2.25
N ALA A 246 -19.82 -3.64 -1.51
CA ALA A 246 -19.89 -3.22 -0.11
C ALA A 246 -18.93 -4.03 0.79
N GLN A 247 -18.85 -5.35 0.61
CA GLN A 247 -17.91 -6.20 1.33
C GLN A 247 -16.45 -5.83 1.05
N ILE A 248 -16.09 -5.55 -0.21
CA ILE A 248 -14.73 -5.12 -0.57
C ILE A 248 -14.39 -3.79 0.11
N ALA A 249 -15.32 -2.84 0.15
CA ALA A 249 -15.11 -1.56 0.81
C ALA A 249 -14.88 -1.72 2.32
N LEU A 250 -15.70 -2.53 3.01
CA LEU A 250 -15.52 -2.83 4.43
C LEU A 250 -14.24 -3.61 4.72
N ARG A 251 -13.89 -4.58 3.84
CA ARG A 251 -12.62 -5.31 3.90
C ARG A 251 -11.43 -4.35 3.76
N ALA A 252 -11.49 -3.40 2.83
CA ALA A 252 -10.44 -2.40 2.67
C ALA A 252 -10.26 -1.56 3.95
N LEU A 253 -11.36 -1.10 4.56
CA LEU A 253 -11.30 -0.40 5.84
C LEU A 253 -10.69 -1.26 6.95
N HIS A 254 -11.09 -2.52 7.05
CA HIS A 254 -10.53 -3.47 8.01
C HIS A 254 -9.01 -3.63 7.84
N LEU A 255 -8.56 -3.83 6.59
CA LEU A 255 -7.14 -3.95 6.26
C LEU A 255 -6.36 -2.68 6.59
N ILE A 256 -6.90 -1.50 6.26
CA ILE A 256 -6.23 -0.21 6.51
C ILE A 256 -6.12 0.06 8.01
N PHE A 257 -7.23 -0.01 8.75
CA PHE A 257 -7.23 0.29 10.18
C PHE A 257 -6.47 -0.76 11.00
N GLY A 258 -6.48 -2.04 10.58
CA GLY A 258 -5.68 -3.11 11.18
C GLY A 258 -4.19 -3.02 10.84
N SER A 259 -3.85 -2.49 9.67
CA SER A 259 -2.45 -2.25 9.27
C SER A 259 -1.83 -1.01 9.93
N ASP A 260 -2.62 -0.15 10.57
CA ASP A 260 -2.09 1.06 11.21
C ASP A 260 -1.54 0.76 12.62
N ARG A 261 -0.28 0.32 12.66
CA ARG A 261 0.45 0.08 13.92
C ARG A 261 0.80 1.36 14.66
N TYR A 262 1.04 2.45 13.94
CA TYR A 262 1.58 3.71 14.49
C TYR A 262 0.48 4.71 14.87
N GLY A 263 -0.80 4.42 14.56
CA GLY A 263 -1.92 5.29 14.90
C GLY A 263 -1.87 6.62 14.16
N VAL A 264 -1.42 6.61 12.91
CA VAL A 264 -1.22 7.81 12.10
C VAL A 264 -2.46 8.17 11.28
N VAL A 265 -3.39 7.24 11.09
CA VAL A 265 -4.63 7.46 10.32
C VAL A 265 -5.85 7.48 11.24
N ASP A 266 -6.59 8.58 11.22
CA ASP A 266 -7.88 8.69 11.91
C ASP A 266 -9.06 8.63 10.96
N THR A 267 -8.90 9.09 9.72
CA THR A 267 -9.95 9.13 8.70
C THR A 267 -9.48 8.43 7.43
N VAL A 268 -10.36 7.62 6.83
CA VAL A 268 -10.12 6.96 5.54
C VAL A 268 -11.18 7.42 4.56
N VAL A 269 -10.75 7.80 3.36
CA VAL A 269 -11.63 7.96 2.20
C VAL A 269 -11.34 6.83 1.23
N PHE A 270 -12.34 6.01 0.96
CA PHE A 270 -12.24 4.88 0.05
C PHE A 270 -13.03 5.17 -1.22
N ASN A 271 -12.37 5.03 -2.36
CA ASN A 271 -12.96 5.18 -3.70
C ASN A 271 -12.78 3.85 -4.46
N GLY A 272 -13.89 3.17 -4.72
CA GLY A 272 -13.93 1.94 -5.49
C GLY A 272 -14.18 2.22 -6.97
N MET A 273 -13.17 1.93 -7.79
CA MET A 273 -13.15 2.22 -9.22
C MET A 273 -13.30 0.93 -10.01
N VAL A 274 -13.98 0.95 -11.16
CA VAL A 274 -13.98 -0.19 -12.09
C VAL A 274 -13.36 0.25 -13.40
N GLU A 275 -12.39 -0.51 -13.89
CA GLU A 275 -11.85 -0.29 -15.23
C GLU A 275 -12.80 -0.90 -16.26
N SER A 276 -13.25 -0.08 -17.21
CA SER A 276 -14.17 -0.51 -18.26
C SER A 276 -13.84 0.19 -19.57
N VAL A 277 -14.38 -0.35 -20.67
CA VAL A 277 -14.27 0.27 -21.99
C VAL A 277 -15.60 0.93 -22.30
N ASP A 278 -15.58 2.23 -22.54
CA ASP A 278 -16.76 2.96 -23.00
C ASP A 278 -17.09 2.53 -24.44
N LEU A 279 -18.15 1.75 -24.62
CA LEU A 279 -18.52 1.15 -25.92
C LEU A 279 -18.66 2.17 -27.06
N PRO A 280 -19.21 3.38 -26.86
CA PRO A 280 -19.30 4.40 -27.90
C PRO A 280 -17.95 5.01 -28.32
N THR A 281 -17.00 5.18 -27.40
CA THR A 281 -15.72 5.87 -27.69
C THR A 281 -14.54 4.93 -27.83
N GLY A 282 -14.66 3.68 -27.38
CA GLY A 282 -13.57 2.70 -27.30
C GLY A 282 -12.49 3.08 -26.28
N GLN A 283 -12.69 4.13 -25.47
CA GLN A 283 -11.72 4.59 -24.50
C GLN A 283 -11.87 3.82 -23.18
N THR A 284 -10.74 3.51 -22.55
CA THR A 284 -10.73 2.97 -21.20
C THR A 284 -11.16 4.07 -20.22
N VAL A 285 -12.28 3.85 -19.56
CA VAL A 285 -12.83 4.71 -18.51
C VAL A 285 -12.72 4.03 -17.15
N ARG A 286 -12.63 4.84 -16.10
CA ARG A 286 -12.56 4.35 -14.71
C ARG A 286 -13.66 5.01 -13.88
N PRO A 287 -14.94 4.60 -14.02
CA PRO A 287 -16.01 5.10 -13.17
C PRO A 287 -15.81 4.71 -11.70
N CYS A 288 -16.11 5.64 -10.79
CA CYS A 288 -16.20 5.40 -9.35
C CYS A 288 -17.59 4.84 -9.03
N LEU A 289 -17.67 3.62 -8.49
CA LEU A 289 -18.94 2.97 -8.15
C LEU A 289 -19.36 3.19 -6.69
N ILE A 290 -18.37 3.42 -5.83
CA ILE A 290 -18.58 3.60 -4.39
C ILE A 290 -17.53 4.58 -3.87
N THR A 291 -17.99 5.56 -3.11
CA THR A 291 -17.12 6.41 -2.31
C THR A 291 -17.65 6.49 -0.89
N LEU A 292 -16.77 6.33 0.08
CA LEU A 292 -17.14 6.45 1.49
C LEU A 292 -16.05 7.11 2.30
N ARG A 293 -16.47 7.77 3.37
CA ARG A 293 -15.60 8.32 4.40
C ARG A 293 -15.88 7.60 5.70
N ALA A 294 -14.85 7.05 6.32
CA ALA A 294 -14.94 6.35 7.59
C ALA A 294 -13.89 6.89 8.57
N THR A 295 -14.29 7.18 9.80
CA THR A 295 -13.34 7.45 10.88
C THR A 295 -13.02 6.19 11.67
N ARG A 296 -11.83 6.15 12.29
CA ARG A 296 -11.39 5.03 13.14
C ARG A 296 -12.38 4.75 14.27
N GLU A 297 -12.91 5.80 14.90
CA GLU A 297 -13.89 5.66 15.99
C GLU A 297 -15.19 5.02 15.52
N GLN A 298 -15.74 5.50 14.40
CA GLN A 298 -16.93 4.90 13.78
C GLN A 298 -16.68 3.43 13.42
N PHE A 299 -15.52 3.14 12.82
CA PHE A 299 -15.19 1.77 12.42
C PHE A 299 -15.03 0.83 13.62
N LYS A 300 -14.38 1.27 14.71
CA LYS A 300 -14.23 0.48 15.95
C LYS A 300 -15.55 0.16 16.65
N ALA A 301 -16.58 0.96 16.44
CA ALA A 301 -17.91 0.72 17.01
C ALA A 301 -18.69 -0.38 16.28
N LEU A 302 -18.25 -0.80 15.10
CA LEU A 302 -18.92 -1.82 14.31
C LEU A 302 -18.53 -3.23 14.77
N VAL A 303 -19.50 -4.13 14.74
CA VAL A 303 -19.30 -5.57 14.88
C VAL A 303 -19.45 -6.19 13.49
N LEU A 304 -18.31 -6.40 12.81
CA LEU A 304 -18.25 -6.71 11.37
C LEU A 304 -18.80 -8.09 11.00
N ASP A 305 -18.90 -9.01 11.97
CA ASP A 305 -19.40 -10.38 11.81
C ASP A 305 -20.94 -10.47 11.77
N GLN A 306 -21.65 -9.45 12.27
CA GLN A 306 -23.10 -9.46 12.49
C GLN A 306 -23.85 -8.36 11.74
N LEU A 307 -23.18 -7.64 10.85
CA LEU A 307 -23.78 -6.54 10.09
C LEU A 307 -24.15 -6.95 8.66
N ASP A 308 -25.12 -6.22 8.08
CA ASP A 308 -25.35 -6.23 6.64
C ASP A 308 -24.39 -5.23 5.96
N PRO A 309 -23.48 -5.68 5.08
CA PRO A 309 -22.51 -4.82 4.41
C PRO A 309 -23.14 -3.65 3.66
N VAL A 310 -24.25 -3.90 2.95
CA VAL A 310 -24.88 -2.88 2.11
C VAL A 310 -25.55 -1.80 2.96
N ALA A 311 -26.33 -2.21 3.98
CA ALA A 311 -26.93 -1.25 4.91
C ALA A 311 -25.87 -0.47 5.70
N CYS A 312 -24.78 -1.11 6.11
CA CYS A 312 -23.67 -0.44 6.81
C CYS A 312 -23.06 0.66 5.95
N VAL A 313 -22.65 0.33 4.73
CA VAL A 313 -22.04 1.30 3.81
C VAL A 313 -23.00 2.45 3.49
N ARG A 314 -24.27 2.16 3.18
CA ARG A 314 -25.25 3.20 2.78
C ARG A 314 -25.77 4.05 3.93
N HIS A 315 -26.08 3.47 5.09
CA HIS A 315 -26.76 4.19 6.17
C HIS A 315 -25.80 4.64 7.27
N TYR A 316 -24.82 3.81 7.63
CA TYR A 316 -23.90 4.12 8.72
C TYR A 316 -22.78 5.05 8.25
N PHE A 317 -22.13 4.73 7.14
CA PHE A 317 -21.09 5.58 6.56
C PHE A 317 -21.63 6.66 5.63
N SER A 318 -22.94 6.64 5.31
CA SER A 318 -23.56 7.54 4.32
C SER A 318 -22.79 7.55 3.00
N ALA A 319 -22.30 6.38 2.58
CA ALA A 319 -21.54 6.22 1.36
C ALA A 319 -22.41 6.55 0.14
N GLU A 320 -21.81 7.22 -0.84
CA GLU A 320 -22.44 7.36 -2.14
C GLU A 320 -22.12 6.11 -2.95
N VAL A 321 -23.16 5.30 -3.19
CA VAL A 321 -23.08 4.05 -3.94
C VAL A 321 -23.90 4.22 -5.21
N SER A 322 -23.34 3.80 -6.34
CA SER A 322 -24.05 3.79 -7.61
C SER A 322 -25.38 3.04 -7.47
N ARG A 323 -26.46 3.61 -8.02
CA ARG A 323 -27.79 2.98 -8.01
C ARG A 323 -27.84 1.79 -8.97
N HIS A 324 -27.03 1.85 -10.02
CA HIS A 324 -26.88 0.84 -11.08
C HIS A 324 -25.39 0.52 -11.27
N PRO A 325 -24.74 -0.14 -10.30
CA PRO A 325 -23.32 -0.47 -10.38
C PRO A 325 -23.01 -1.46 -11.51
N GLU A 326 -23.98 -2.28 -11.93
CA GLU A 326 -23.89 -3.16 -13.11
C GLU A 326 -23.85 -2.40 -14.43
N GLU A 327 -24.44 -1.20 -14.49
CA GLU A 327 -24.37 -0.29 -15.63
C GLU A 327 -23.17 0.66 -15.52
N LEU A 328 -22.32 0.47 -14.50
CA LEU A 328 -21.14 1.29 -14.20
C LEU A 328 -21.43 2.80 -14.08
N GLN A 329 -22.63 3.16 -13.59
CA GLN A 329 -23.00 4.56 -13.42
C GLN A 329 -22.07 5.21 -12.36
N PRO A 330 -21.32 6.27 -12.71
CA PRO A 330 -20.34 6.86 -11.82
C PRO A 330 -20.99 7.69 -10.71
N VAL A 331 -20.31 7.76 -9.57
CA VAL A 331 -20.60 8.60 -8.42
C VAL A 331 -19.47 9.62 -8.24
N GLU A 332 -19.79 10.83 -7.79
CA GLU A 332 -18.80 11.87 -7.52
C GLU A 332 -17.97 11.51 -6.28
N PRO A 333 -16.64 11.36 -6.36
CA PRO A 333 -15.82 11.00 -5.21
C PRO A 333 -15.91 12.04 -4.09
N VAL A 334 -16.05 11.61 -2.83
CA VAL A 334 -16.05 12.52 -1.66
C VAL A 334 -14.74 13.31 -1.55
N LEU A 335 -13.64 12.72 -2.03
CA LEU A 335 -12.34 13.35 -2.25
C LEU A 335 -11.70 12.70 -3.48
N GLU A 336 -11.33 13.50 -4.48
CA GLU A 336 -10.55 13.00 -5.62
C GLU A 336 -9.14 12.57 -5.16
N PHE A 337 -8.67 11.42 -5.61
CA PHE A 337 -7.39 10.86 -5.15
C PHE A 337 -6.19 11.72 -5.53
N ASP A 338 -6.23 12.39 -6.68
CA ASP A 338 -5.14 13.24 -7.14
C ASP A 338 -4.87 14.40 -6.14
N LEU A 339 -5.87 14.75 -5.32
CA LEU A 339 -5.72 15.70 -4.21
C LEU A 339 -4.80 15.16 -3.10
N ALA A 340 -4.71 13.84 -2.92
CA ALA A 340 -3.93 13.18 -1.87
C ALA A 340 -2.66 12.47 -2.38
N ASP A 341 -2.41 12.46 -3.70
CA ASP A 341 -1.24 11.80 -4.29
C ASP A 341 0.06 12.54 -3.89
N PRO A 342 1.01 11.87 -3.21
CA PRO A 342 2.28 12.50 -2.82
C PRO A 342 3.06 13.04 -4.02
N ARG A 343 2.93 12.44 -5.21
CA ARG A 343 3.68 12.84 -6.42
C ARG A 343 3.20 14.17 -7.00
N THR A 344 1.89 14.45 -6.91
CA THR A 344 1.30 15.71 -7.39
C THR A 344 1.82 16.89 -6.57
N ILE A 345 2.10 16.68 -5.28
CA ILE A 345 2.47 17.75 -4.34
C ILE A 345 3.99 17.83 -4.14
N GLU A 346 4.74 16.73 -4.23
CA GLU A 346 6.22 16.79 -4.29
C GLU A 346 6.69 17.57 -5.53
N ALA A 347 6.01 17.44 -6.67
CA ALA A 347 6.28 18.30 -7.84
C ALA A 347 6.04 19.79 -7.56
N VAL A 348 5.22 20.12 -6.55
CA VAL A 348 4.97 21.49 -6.09
C VAL A 348 6.06 21.96 -5.13
N ASP A 349 6.54 21.12 -4.23
CA ASP A 349 7.50 21.49 -3.17
C ASP A 349 8.98 21.40 -3.58
N VAL A 350 9.39 20.50 -4.50
CA VAL A 350 10.81 20.29 -4.87
C VAL A 350 11.40 21.44 -5.73
N ILE A 351 10.57 22.37 -6.21
CA ILE A 351 11.01 23.54 -7.00
C ILE A 351 11.08 24.80 -6.10
N SER A 352 11.26 24.66 -4.78
CA SER A 352 11.13 25.76 -3.82
C SER A 352 12.10 26.94 -4.01
N GLU A 353 13.20 26.77 -4.77
CA GLU A 353 14.13 27.87 -5.08
C GLU A 353 13.78 28.66 -6.37
N ILE A 354 12.87 28.15 -7.22
CA ILE A 354 12.46 28.78 -8.50
C ILE A 354 10.93 28.95 -8.60
N ASP A 355 10.17 28.43 -7.63
CA ASP A 355 8.71 28.48 -7.62
C ASP A 355 8.18 29.88 -7.26
N SER A 356 7.70 30.60 -8.27
CA SER A 356 7.12 31.95 -8.16
C SER A 356 5.66 31.98 -7.67
N ARG A 357 5.07 30.84 -7.30
CA ARG A 357 3.68 30.79 -6.82
C ARG A 357 3.52 31.47 -5.46
N PRO A 358 2.39 32.18 -5.22
CA PRO A 358 2.12 32.84 -3.95
C PRO A 358 1.86 31.81 -2.83
N ASN A 359 2.47 32.04 -1.66
CA ASN A 359 2.19 31.27 -0.46
C ASN A 359 0.86 31.73 0.15
N LEU A 360 -0.13 30.85 0.23
CA LEU A 360 -1.47 31.20 0.73
C LEU A 360 -1.42 31.69 2.19
N LEU A 361 -0.47 31.21 2.99
CA LEU A 361 -0.30 31.62 4.39
C LEU A 361 0.25 33.04 4.55
N GLU A 362 0.76 33.66 3.49
CA GLU A 362 1.24 35.04 3.47
C GLU A 362 0.14 36.03 3.03
N LEU A 363 -1.01 35.52 2.59
CA LEU A 363 -2.15 36.35 2.22
C LEU A 363 -2.85 36.92 3.45
N SER A 364 -3.53 38.05 3.29
CA SER A 364 -4.52 38.49 4.27
C SER A 364 -5.76 37.58 4.20
N PRO A 365 -6.57 37.47 5.28
CA PRO A 365 -7.83 36.75 5.24
C PRO A 365 -8.74 37.18 4.09
N GLU A 366 -8.81 38.48 3.80
CA GLU A 366 -9.61 39.02 2.68
C GLU A 366 -9.06 38.59 1.32
N SER A 367 -7.74 38.64 1.12
CA SER A 367 -7.11 38.15 -0.11
C SER A 367 -7.32 36.63 -0.30
N PHE A 368 -7.37 35.87 0.79
CA PHE A 368 -7.69 34.45 0.75
C PHE A 368 -9.15 34.20 0.35
N GLU A 369 -10.10 34.95 0.92
CA GLU A 369 -11.52 34.91 0.54
C GLU A 369 -11.70 35.20 -0.98
N HIS A 370 -10.99 36.21 -1.51
CA HIS A 370 -10.99 36.51 -2.94
C HIS A 370 -10.38 35.41 -3.81
N LEU A 371 -9.32 34.75 -3.35
CA LEU A 371 -8.73 33.61 -4.05
C LEU A 371 -9.72 32.45 -4.15
N VAL A 372 -10.39 32.13 -3.04
CA VAL A 372 -11.44 31.10 -2.99
C VAL A 372 -12.60 31.45 -3.93
N GLN A 373 -13.01 32.71 -3.97
CA GLN A 373 -14.04 33.17 -4.90
C GLN A 373 -13.62 32.96 -6.36
N ASN A 374 -12.38 33.33 -6.72
CA ASN A 374 -11.85 33.14 -8.07
C ASN A 374 -11.82 31.65 -8.44
N LEU A 375 -11.40 30.79 -7.51
CA LEU A 375 -11.44 29.34 -7.68
C LEU A 375 -12.85 28.84 -8.01
N LEU A 376 -13.84 29.18 -7.19
CA LEU A 376 -15.23 28.75 -7.43
C LEU A 376 -15.80 29.29 -8.76
N THR A 377 -15.43 30.52 -9.12
CA THR A 377 -15.82 31.11 -10.41
C THR A 377 -15.19 30.34 -11.58
N ARG A 378 -13.91 29.94 -11.46
CA ARG A 378 -13.25 29.08 -12.48
C ARG A 378 -13.80 27.66 -12.53
N MET A 379 -14.42 27.19 -11.45
CA MET A 379 -15.17 25.94 -11.42
C MET A 379 -16.53 26.05 -12.11
N GLY A 380 -16.92 27.25 -12.57
CA GLY A 380 -18.19 27.49 -13.26
C GLY A 380 -19.35 27.88 -12.33
N LEU A 381 -19.07 28.25 -11.08
CA LEU A 381 -20.08 28.72 -10.13
C LEU A 381 -20.24 30.24 -10.19
N GLU A 382 -21.47 30.73 -10.06
CA GLU A 382 -21.77 32.15 -9.99
C GLU A 382 -21.59 32.65 -8.55
N THR A 383 -20.57 33.46 -8.29
CA THR A 383 -20.24 33.91 -6.92
C THR A 383 -20.70 35.34 -6.63
N ARG A 384 -21.18 35.60 -5.41
CA ARG A 384 -21.45 36.94 -4.89
C ARG A 384 -20.79 37.11 -3.52
N LEU A 385 -19.99 38.16 -3.35
CA LEU A 385 -19.40 38.52 -2.07
C LEU A 385 -20.45 39.16 -1.16
N PHE A 386 -20.51 38.69 0.08
CA PHE A 386 -21.22 39.38 1.15
C PHE A 386 -20.22 40.21 1.95
N ARG A 387 -20.55 41.47 2.24
CA ARG A 387 -19.71 42.34 3.07
C ARG A 387 -19.86 41.91 4.54
N ARG A 388 -18.74 41.81 5.25
CA ARG A 388 -18.70 41.56 6.71
C ARG A 388 -19.63 42.53 7.43
N GLY A 389 -20.59 42.01 8.20
CA GLY A 389 -21.38 42.84 9.12
C GLY A 389 -22.70 42.26 9.62
N THR A 390 -23.36 41.37 8.88
CA THR A 390 -24.78 41.07 9.19
C THR A 390 -25.18 39.60 9.18
N ASP A 391 -24.37 38.67 8.64
CA ASP A 391 -24.87 37.34 8.25
C ASP A 391 -24.00 36.17 8.73
N GLY A 392 -23.80 36.07 10.04
CA GLY A 392 -23.42 34.81 10.70
C GLY A 392 -22.09 34.15 10.30
N GLY A 393 -21.20 34.84 9.57
CA GLY A 393 -19.90 34.31 9.15
C GLY A 393 -19.86 33.67 7.76
N ILE A 394 -20.80 34.04 6.86
CA ILE A 394 -20.74 33.73 5.43
C ILE A 394 -19.68 34.60 4.75
N ASP A 395 -18.69 33.98 4.10
CA ASP A 395 -17.65 34.71 3.36
C ASP A 395 -18.03 34.86 1.87
N CYS A 396 -18.73 33.87 1.29
CA CYS A 396 -19.20 33.90 -0.09
C CYS A 396 -20.48 33.07 -0.27
N VAL A 397 -21.38 33.51 -1.14
CA VAL A 397 -22.48 32.68 -1.66
C VAL A 397 -22.18 32.35 -3.11
N ALA A 398 -22.20 31.06 -3.44
CA ALA A 398 -22.01 30.56 -4.79
C ALA A 398 -23.31 29.92 -5.29
N TYR A 399 -23.65 30.12 -6.56
CA TYR A 399 -24.79 29.48 -7.20
C TYR A 399 -24.30 28.53 -8.29
N ASP A 400 -24.72 27.28 -8.18
CA ASP A 400 -24.47 26.27 -9.21
C ASP A 400 -25.67 26.26 -10.18
N PRO A 401 -25.48 26.62 -11.47
CA PRO A 401 -26.55 26.76 -12.44
C PRO A 401 -27.14 25.43 -12.91
N ARG A 402 -26.60 24.27 -12.48
CA ARG A 402 -27.07 22.95 -12.92
C ARG A 402 -28.54 22.71 -12.48
N PRO A 403 -29.48 22.43 -13.41
CA PRO A 403 -30.92 22.42 -13.11
C PRO A 403 -31.42 21.37 -12.11
N ILE A 404 -30.62 20.35 -11.78
CA ILE A 404 -31.02 19.21 -10.94
C ILE A 404 -30.19 19.10 -9.66
N THR A 405 -28.86 19.26 -9.78
CA THR A 405 -27.90 19.12 -8.67
C THR A 405 -27.40 20.46 -8.14
N GLY A 406 -27.65 21.54 -8.88
CA GLY A 406 -27.21 22.87 -8.53
C GLY A 406 -28.09 23.52 -7.46
N GLY A 407 -27.85 24.80 -7.21
CA GLY A 407 -28.53 25.55 -6.15
C GLY A 407 -27.61 26.52 -5.43
N LYS A 408 -28.11 27.03 -4.29
CA LYS A 408 -27.40 28.01 -3.46
C LYS A 408 -26.42 27.30 -2.55
N PHE A 409 -25.15 27.64 -2.63
CA PHE A 409 -24.09 27.17 -1.74
C PHE A 409 -23.59 28.31 -0.85
N VAL A 410 -23.44 28.01 0.44
CA VAL A 410 -22.80 28.91 1.40
C VAL A 410 -21.35 28.48 1.57
N VAL A 411 -20.44 29.42 1.39
CA VAL A 411 -19.00 29.15 1.46
C VAL A 411 -18.37 29.98 2.58
N GLN A 412 -17.55 29.31 3.37
CA GLN A 412 -16.73 29.92 4.40
C GLN A 412 -15.27 29.57 4.16
N ALA A 413 -14.39 30.56 4.18
CA ALA A 413 -12.97 30.45 3.91
C ALA A 413 -12.18 30.82 5.17
N LYS A 414 -11.42 29.86 5.72
CA LYS A 414 -10.65 30.02 6.96
C LYS A 414 -9.16 29.87 6.72
N LEU A 415 -8.45 31.00 6.70
CA LEU A 415 -6.98 31.07 6.63
C LEU A 415 -6.35 30.70 7.97
N TRP A 416 -6.07 29.42 8.18
CA TRP A 416 -5.66 28.84 9.45
C TRP A 416 -4.38 28.02 9.29
N THR A 417 -3.58 27.94 10.37
CA THR A 417 -2.35 27.14 10.41
C THR A 417 -2.50 25.85 11.22
N ARG A 418 -3.50 25.78 12.11
CA ARG A 418 -3.83 24.61 12.94
C ARG A 418 -5.17 24.04 12.54
N THR A 419 -5.42 22.78 12.90
CA THR A 419 -6.68 22.06 12.64
C THR A 419 -7.90 22.90 13.04
N VAL A 420 -8.88 22.97 12.14
CA VAL A 420 -10.13 23.71 12.35
C VAL A 420 -11.01 22.99 13.38
N PRO A 421 -11.52 23.67 14.42
CA PRO A 421 -12.30 23.07 15.48
C PRO A 421 -13.68 22.65 14.97
N PRO A 422 -14.29 21.61 15.57
CA PRO A 422 -15.63 21.16 15.18
C PRO A 422 -16.72 22.23 15.32
N SER A 423 -16.54 23.24 16.17
CA SER A 423 -17.49 24.35 16.30
C SER A 423 -17.69 25.09 14.98
N ALA A 424 -16.62 25.37 14.23
CA ALA A 424 -16.73 26.08 12.96
C ALA A 424 -17.58 25.31 11.93
N VAL A 425 -17.51 23.98 11.93
CA VAL A 425 -18.34 23.14 11.04
C VAL A 425 -19.80 23.14 11.49
N ARG A 426 -20.06 23.15 12.80
CA ARG A 426 -21.42 23.24 13.34
C ARG A 426 -22.06 24.60 13.06
N ASP A 427 -21.28 25.66 13.19
CA ASP A 427 -21.71 27.02 12.90
C ASP A 427 -22.09 27.15 11.42
N LEU A 428 -21.24 26.66 10.50
CA LEU A 428 -21.56 26.61 9.08
C LEU A 428 -22.86 25.84 8.79
N PHE A 429 -23.12 24.73 9.48
CA PHE A 429 -24.36 23.99 9.31
C PHE A 429 -25.59 24.80 9.73
N GLY A 430 -25.50 25.54 10.84
CA GLY A 430 -26.53 26.50 11.24
C GLY A 430 -26.78 27.54 10.15
N THR A 431 -25.71 28.09 9.58
CA THR A 431 -25.79 29.06 8.47
C THR A 431 -26.40 28.49 7.20
N VAL A 432 -26.12 27.23 6.86
CA VAL A 432 -26.72 26.56 5.69
C VAL A 432 -28.24 26.45 5.84
N LEU A 433 -28.71 26.08 7.03
CA LEU A 433 -30.14 25.97 7.33
C LEU A 433 -30.82 27.33 7.32
N ASP A 434 -30.22 28.33 7.97
CA ASP A 434 -30.75 29.69 8.05
C ASP A 434 -30.81 30.37 6.66
N ALA A 435 -29.76 30.20 5.85
CA ALA A 435 -29.69 30.75 4.51
C ALA A 435 -30.51 29.97 3.46
N GLY A 436 -31.13 28.85 3.83
CA GLY A 436 -31.84 27.96 2.91
C GLY A 436 -30.95 27.40 1.79
N ALA A 437 -29.68 27.15 2.09
CA ALA A 437 -28.70 26.70 1.10
C ALA A 437 -28.74 25.18 0.90
N THR A 438 -28.49 24.75 -0.33
CA THR A 438 -28.43 23.35 -0.72
C THR A 438 -27.18 22.65 -0.17
N LYS A 439 -26.07 23.39 -0.02
CA LYS A 439 -24.79 22.88 0.47
C LYS A 439 -23.99 23.97 1.19
N GLY A 440 -23.28 23.60 2.26
CA GLY A 440 -22.24 24.41 2.88
C GLY A 440 -20.85 23.93 2.49
N ILE A 441 -19.92 24.83 2.23
CA ILE A 441 -18.54 24.50 1.89
C ILE A 441 -17.60 25.26 2.85
N LEU A 442 -16.82 24.52 3.63
CA LEU A 442 -15.77 25.10 4.48
C LEU A 442 -14.41 24.84 3.85
N ILE A 443 -13.69 25.90 3.53
CA ILE A 443 -12.38 25.86 2.86
C ILE A 443 -11.32 26.37 3.82
N THR A 444 -10.19 25.66 3.98
CA THR A 444 -9.09 26.11 4.85
C THR A 444 -7.72 25.83 4.25
N THR A 445 -6.70 26.57 4.71
CA THR A 445 -5.27 26.27 4.44
C THR A 445 -4.67 25.25 5.42
N SER A 446 -5.44 24.81 6.42
CA SER A 446 -5.05 23.80 7.41
C SER A 446 -5.74 22.46 7.12
N GLY A 447 -6.30 21.79 8.12
CA GLY A 447 -7.07 20.55 7.99
C GLY A 447 -8.22 20.49 8.99
N PHE A 448 -8.99 19.42 8.91
CA PHE A 448 -10.12 19.18 9.81
C PHE A 448 -9.85 17.95 10.68
N GLY A 449 -10.30 17.99 11.93
CA GLY A 449 -10.19 16.84 12.83
C GLY A 449 -11.26 15.78 12.56
N PRO A 450 -11.11 14.55 13.10
CA PRO A 450 -12.07 13.47 12.92
C PRO A 450 -13.51 13.84 13.32
N THR A 451 -13.69 14.56 14.43
CA THR A 451 -15.01 15.02 14.91
C THR A 451 -15.70 15.97 13.92
N SER A 452 -14.93 16.79 13.21
CA SER A 452 -15.44 17.68 12.16
C SER A 452 -15.99 16.88 10.98
N TYR A 453 -15.26 15.84 10.55
CA TYR A 453 -15.70 14.94 9.49
C TYR A 453 -16.91 14.10 9.91
N GLN A 454 -16.91 13.52 11.12
CA GLN A 454 -18.06 12.79 11.67
C GLN A 454 -19.32 13.64 11.70
N PHE A 455 -19.18 14.91 12.11
CA PHE A 455 -20.32 15.83 12.11
C PHE A 455 -20.80 16.12 10.68
N ALA A 456 -19.90 16.27 9.71
CA ALA A 456 -20.26 16.53 8.31
C ALA A 456 -20.91 15.32 7.60
N THR A 457 -20.64 14.09 8.04
CA THR A 457 -21.23 12.87 7.45
C THR A 457 -22.76 12.93 7.43
N GLY A 458 -23.33 12.67 6.25
CA GLY A 458 -24.79 12.67 6.02
C GLY A 458 -25.44 14.06 6.05
N LYS A 459 -24.66 15.14 6.20
CA LYS A 459 -25.15 16.53 6.13
C LYS A 459 -24.74 17.17 4.81
N PRO A 460 -25.45 18.20 4.32
CA PRO A 460 -25.09 18.95 3.12
C PRO A 460 -23.86 19.85 3.37
N LEU A 461 -22.75 19.28 3.81
CA LEU A 461 -21.50 19.97 4.16
C LEU A 461 -20.33 19.35 3.40
N GLN A 462 -19.54 20.20 2.73
CA GLN A 462 -18.26 19.86 2.13
C GLN A 462 -17.14 20.51 2.95
N LEU A 463 -16.13 19.73 3.30
CA LEU A 463 -14.91 20.21 3.96
C LEU A 463 -13.74 20.09 2.99
N ILE A 464 -13.09 21.21 2.68
CA ILE A 464 -11.95 21.31 1.76
C ILE A 464 -10.73 21.78 2.58
N ASP A 465 -9.81 20.86 2.84
CA ASP A 465 -8.58 21.18 3.57
C ASP A 465 -7.51 21.80 2.65
N GLY A 466 -6.37 22.18 3.21
CA GLY A 466 -5.31 22.87 2.48
C GLY A 466 -4.76 22.04 1.32
N THR A 467 -4.75 20.72 1.46
CA THR A 467 -4.26 19.79 0.44
C THR A 467 -5.27 19.69 -0.71
N ALA A 468 -6.56 19.51 -0.41
CA ALA A 468 -7.64 19.56 -1.40
C ALA A 468 -7.71 20.92 -2.11
N LEU A 469 -7.54 22.02 -1.37
CA LEU A 469 -7.53 23.37 -1.91
C LEU A 469 -6.39 23.57 -2.93
N LEU A 470 -5.17 23.16 -2.60
CA LEU A 470 -4.03 23.30 -3.50
C LEU A 470 -4.22 22.54 -4.81
N SER A 471 -4.80 21.35 -4.74
CA SER A 471 -5.03 20.57 -5.95
C SER A 471 -6.21 21.09 -6.77
N LEU A 472 -7.26 21.62 -6.16
CA LEU A 472 -8.29 22.40 -6.88
C LEU A 472 -7.70 23.63 -7.57
N CYS A 473 -6.82 24.38 -6.88
CA CYS A 473 -6.10 25.50 -7.48
C CYS A 473 -5.27 25.03 -8.69
N HIS A 474 -4.56 23.91 -8.58
CA HIS A 474 -3.77 23.35 -9.69
C HIS A 474 -4.65 22.99 -10.90
N HIS A 475 -5.74 22.25 -10.69
CA HIS A 475 -6.67 21.84 -11.74
C HIS A 475 -7.24 23.04 -12.50
N HIS A 476 -7.58 24.11 -11.78
CA HIS A 476 -8.12 25.35 -12.35
C HIS A 476 -7.04 26.37 -12.71
N LYS A 477 -5.76 25.97 -12.80
CA LYS A 477 -4.62 26.81 -13.21
C LYS A 477 -4.49 28.09 -12.38
N ILE A 478 -4.72 27.99 -11.07
CA ILE A 478 -4.50 29.04 -10.09
C ILE A 478 -3.17 28.75 -9.39
N PRO A 479 -2.16 29.64 -9.50
CA PRO A 479 -0.89 29.45 -8.83
C PRO A 479 -1.08 29.61 -7.32
N ALA A 480 -0.79 28.57 -6.55
CA ALA A 480 -0.85 28.58 -5.10
C ALA A 480 0.12 27.56 -4.50
N ARG A 481 0.68 27.86 -3.33
CA ARG A 481 1.43 26.92 -2.47
C ARG A 481 1.11 27.18 -0.99
N ILE A 482 1.31 26.19 -0.13
CA ILE A 482 1.19 26.33 1.33
C ILE A 482 2.50 25.88 1.93
N ILE A 483 3.37 26.83 2.29
CA ILE A 483 4.61 26.53 3.03
C ILE A 483 4.44 26.99 4.47
N ARG A 484 4.40 26.02 5.39
CA ARG A 484 4.43 26.30 6.82
C ARG A 484 5.86 26.64 7.22
N ARG A 485 6.07 27.77 7.89
CA ARG A 485 7.36 28.04 8.54
C ARG A 485 7.53 27.01 9.66
N ALA A 486 8.64 26.26 9.63
CA ALA A 486 9.04 25.44 10.75
C ALA A 486 9.18 26.35 11.98
N SER A 487 8.47 26.00 13.07
CA SER A 487 8.60 26.65 14.37
C SER A 487 9.79 26.07 15.12
#